data_AF-A0A534UQV2-F1
#
_entry.id   AF-A0A534UQV2-F1
#
_cell.length_a   1.000
_cell.length_b   1.000
_cell.length_c   1.000
_cell.angle_alpha   90.00
_cell.angle_beta   90.00
_cell.angle_gamma   90.00
#
_symmetry.space_group_name_H-M   'P 1'
#
loop_
_entity.id
_entity.type
_entity.pdbx_description
1 polymer ?
#
loop_
_entity_poly.entity_id
_entity_poly.type
_entity_poly.pdbx_seq_one_letter_code
_entity_poly.pdbx_strand_id
1 'polypeptide(L)'
;MEVAGVERFFCERFGLTNAGLERVLGAALARHADYADLYFEFRVIQTASLEEGVVKHATRTLDQGVGVRVLAGARSGYAYSDEVSLERLEIAARTARLIAEERGGTHALTAPAAERPHHDLYALARPPVDTPLAEQTALLVRLDAVARAVDPCITNVLAGIGIEHRVVLIMTSAGAVVGDVRPLVRLSVTCVAERGGGRQQGTYGGGGRFAFGTLGDGRAERFAREAARQALVNLDAVDAPAGPTTVVLGPGWPGILLHEAIGHGLEGDFNRKRVSAFTDRIGTRVGSELCTVIDDGTLPGRRGSLNVDDEGTPTGRTVLIERGILRGYLQDRLNATLMSMPLTGNGRRESFAYLPMPRMTNTFMLAGEDVPEDIIRSVDRGLYAVSFGGGQVDITNGRFVFSASEAYRIEGGKIGPPVKGATLIGNGPDVLTRITRVGSDLQLDEGIGTCGKDGQSVPVGVGLPTVRIDGLTVGGTQA
;
A
#
# COMPACT_ATOMS: atom_id res chain seq x y z
N MET A 1 -13.00 3.68 -18.31
CA MET A 1 -12.69 4.58 -19.45
C MET A 1 -11.71 3.83 -20.33
N GLU A 2 -11.94 3.72 -21.64
CA GLU A 2 -11.01 3.01 -22.54
C GLU A 2 -9.69 3.77 -22.69
N VAL A 3 -8.58 3.08 -22.97
CA VAL A 3 -7.23 3.67 -23.15
C VAL A 3 -7.24 4.81 -24.17
N ALA A 4 -7.96 4.66 -25.28
CA ALA A 4 -8.12 5.72 -26.27
C ALA A 4 -8.76 7.00 -25.71
N GLY A 5 -9.62 6.89 -24.69
CA GLY A 5 -10.18 8.03 -23.98
C GLY A 5 -9.15 8.73 -23.09
N VAL A 6 -8.26 7.98 -22.45
CA VAL A 6 -7.17 8.52 -21.62
C VAL A 6 -6.10 9.19 -22.49
N GLU A 7 -5.70 8.54 -23.59
CA GLU A 7 -4.78 9.11 -24.56
C GLU A 7 -5.33 10.42 -25.14
N ARG A 8 -6.59 10.40 -25.59
CA ARG A 8 -7.28 11.60 -26.07
C ARG A 8 -7.32 12.70 -25.01
N PHE A 9 -7.58 12.35 -23.74
CA PHE A 9 -7.59 13.32 -22.64
C PHE A 9 -6.24 14.07 -22.54
N PHE A 10 -5.10 13.38 -22.58
CA PHE A 10 -3.79 14.05 -22.54
C PHE A 10 -3.48 14.81 -23.83
N CYS A 11 -3.77 14.23 -24.99
CA CYS A 11 -3.50 14.87 -26.29
C CYS A 11 -4.29 16.17 -26.49
N GLU A 12 -5.59 16.16 -26.21
CA GLU A 12 -6.45 17.35 -26.33
C GLU A 12 -6.10 18.40 -25.27
N ARG A 13 -5.86 17.98 -24.03
CA ARG A 13 -5.59 18.90 -22.91
C ARG A 13 -4.27 19.65 -23.06
N PHE A 14 -3.24 18.98 -23.59
CA PHE A 14 -1.88 19.51 -23.65
C PHE A 14 -1.38 19.78 -25.08
N GLY A 15 -2.26 19.63 -26.09
CA GLY A 15 -1.90 19.85 -27.49
C GLY A 15 -0.84 18.89 -28.01
N LEU A 16 -0.82 17.65 -27.52
CA LEU A 16 0.14 16.62 -27.93
C LEU A 16 -0.36 15.87 -29.15
N THR A 17 0.58 15.30 -29.91
CA THR A 17 0.28 14.43 -31.06
C THR A 17 1.08 13.14 -30.94
N ASN A 18 0.54 12.02 -31.41
CA ASN A 18 1.22 10.72 -31.36
C ASN A 18 2.57 10.77 -32.06
N ALA A 19 2.64 11.40 -33.24
CA ALA A 19 3.90 11.64 -33.94
C ALA A 19 4.91 12.45 -33.11
N GLY A 20 4.44 13.44 -32.33
CA GLY A 20 5.29 14.17 -31.39
C GLY A 20 5.85 13.27 -30.29
N LEU A 21 5.00 12.45 -29.67
CA LEU A 21 5.39 11.54 -28.59
C LEU A 21 6.34 10.43 -29.08
N GLU A 22 6.14 9.92 -30.28
CA GLU A 22 7.07 9.00 -30.95
C GLU A 22 8.44 9.65 -31.17
N ARG A 23 8.50 10.92 -31.59
CA ARG A 23 9.77 11.65 -31.71
C ARG A 23 10.48 11.80 -30.36
N VAL A 24 9.75 12.01 -29.28
CA VAL A 24 10.33 12.10 -27.92
C VAL A 24 10.94 10.77 -27.51
N LEU A 25 10.22 9.65 -27.71
CA LEU A 25 10.76 8.31 -27.44
C LEU A 25 12.00 8.01 -28.31
N GLY A 26 11.97 8.39 -29.60
CA GLY A 26 13.12 8.28 -30.48
C GLY A 26 14.31 9.12 -30.01
N ALA A 27 14.07 10.33 -29.50
CA ALA A 27 15.11 11.17 -28.92
C ALA A 27 15.70 10.55 -27.64
N ALA A 28 14.88 9.90 -26.81
CA ALA A 28 15.29 9.19 -25.60
C ALA A 28 16.20 7.98 -25.93
N LEU A 29 15.91 7.27 -27.03
CA LEU A 29 16.67 6.12 -27.53
C LEU A 29 17.76 6.46 -28.55
N ALA A 30 18.15 7.73 -28.67
CA ALA A 30 19.20 8.15 -29.60
C ALA A 30 20.62 7.69 -29.18
N ARG A 31 20.77 7.11 -27.99
CA ARG A 31 22.00 6.53 -27.42
C ARG A 31 21.78 5.04 -27.13
N HIS A 32 22.84 4.30 -26.77
CA HIS A 32 22.75 2.87 -26.48
C HIS A 32 21.95 2.57 -25.19
N ALA A 33 20.63 2.56 -25.32
CA ALA A 33 19.64 2.36 -24.26
C ALA A 33 18.66 1.25 -24.63
N ASP A 34 18.35 0.38 -23.68
CA ASP A 34 17.54 -0.81 -23.92
C ASP A 34 16.03 -0.51 -23.96
N TYR A 35 15.60 0.54 -23.28
CA TYR A 35 14.19 0.87 -23.10
C TYR A 35 13.98 2.35 -22.75
N ALA A 36 12.86 2.91 -23.18
CA ALA A 36 12.39 4.21 -22.72
C ALA A 36 10.87 4.21 -22.48
N ASP A 37 10.40 5.02 -21.53
CA ASP A 37 8.99 5.32 -21.36
C ASP A 37 8.70 6.80 -21.08
N LEU A 38 7.46 7.17 -21.41
CA LEU A 38 6.80 8.40 -21.01
C LEU A 38 5.68 8.03 -20.04
N TYR A 39 5.67 8.66 -18.87
CA TYR A 39 4.63 8.50 -17.85
C TYR A 39 3.94 9.83 -17.62
N PHE A 40 2.71 9.97 -18.08
CA PHE A 40 1.88 11.15 -17.85
C PHE A 40 0.97 10.93 -16.66
N GLU A 41 0.77 11.99 -15.88
CA GLU A 41 -0.14 11.99 -14.75
C GLU A 41 -0.95 13.28 -14.71
N PHE A 42 -2.23 13.12 -14.38
CA PHE A 42 -3.13 14.20 -13.98
C PHE A 42 -3.89 13.76 -12.74
N ARG A 43 -3.81 14.53 -11.66
CA ARG A 43 -4.31 14.14 -10.34
C ARG A 43 -5.05 15.30 -9.69
N VAL A 44 -6.32 15.06 -9.32
CA VAL A 44 -7.11 15.95 -8.48
C VAL A 44 -7.25 15.32 -7.11
N ILE A 45 -6.91 16.07 -6.07
CA ILE A 45 -7.04 15.66 -4.68
C ILE A 45 -7.94 16.66 -3.97
N GLN A 46 -8.94 16.17 -3.26
CA GLN A 46 -9.74 16.95 -2.32
C GLN A 46 -9.50 16.41 -0.92
N THR A 47 -9.26 17.30 0.04
CA THR A 47 -9.20 16.91 1.44
C THR A 47 -10.08 17.83 2.27
N ALA A 48 -10.70 17.28 3.32
CA ALA A 48 -11.38 18.04 4.35
C ALA A 48 -11.06 17.44 5.72
N SER A 49 -10.85 18.29 6.72
CA SER A 49 -10.62 17.86 8.10
C SER A 49 -11.44 18.66 9.11
N LEU A 50 -11.91 17.94 10.12
CA LEU A 50 -12.67 18.45 11.26
C LEU A 50 -11.86 18.21 12.53
N GLU A 51 -11.86 19.22 13.38
CA GLU A 51 -11.30 19.18 14.74
C GLU A 51 -12.10 20.16 15.61
N GLU A 52 -12.30 19.84 16.90
CA GLU A 52 -13.09 20.66 17.82
C GLU A 52 -14.55 20.91 17.34
N GLY A 53 -15.15 19.94 16.66
CA GLY A 53 -16.53 20.04 16.17
C GLY A 53 -16.71 20.98 14.97
N VAL A 54 -15.64 21.54 14.42
CA VAL A 54 -15.67 22.45 13.27
C VAL A 54 -14.71 21.99 12.17
N VAL A 55 -15.07 22.24 10.91
CA VAL A 55 -14.18 21.98 9.78
C VAL A 55 -13.07 23.04 9.78
N LYS A 56 -11.82 22.62 9.99
CA LYS A 56 -10.65 23.52 10.05
C LYS A 56 -10.01 23.71 8.67
N HIS A 57 -9.98 22.66 7.85
CA HIS A 57 -9.36 22.72 6.53
C HIS A 57 -10.23 22.06 5.47
N ALA A 58 -10.23 22.65 4.28
CA ALA A 58 -10.70 22.04 3.06
C ALA A 58 -9.80 22.50 1.92
N THR A 59 -9.19 21.56 1.20
CA THR A 59 -8.29 21.86 0.08
C THR A 59 -8.69 21.11 -1.17
N ARG A 60 -8.37 21.69 -2.32
CA ARG A 60 -8.44 21.03 -3.62
C ARG A 60 -7.14 21.30 -4.37
N THR A 61 -6.36 20.26 -4.56
CA THR A 61 -5.05 20.32 -5.23
C THR A 61 -5.16 19.69 -6.62
N LEU A 62 -4.47 20.29 -7.57
CA LEU A 62 -4.29 19.74 -8.91
C LEU A 62 -2.79 19.56 -9.15
N ASP A 63 -2.37 18.32 -9.34
CA ASP A 63 -1.02 17.97 -9.75
C ASP A 63 -1.07 17.37 -11.15
N GLN A 64 -0.13 17.74 -12.02
CA GLN A 64 -0.01 17.17 -13.35
C GLN A 64 1.43 17.22 -13.79
N GLY A 65 1.81 16.33 -14.69
CA GLY A 65 3.16 16.32 -15.22
C GLY A 65 3.47 15.09 -16.05
N VAL A 66 4.73 15.01 -16.46
CA VAL A 66 5.27 13.90 -17.22
C VAL A 66 6.68 13.53 -16.77
N GLY A 67 6.92 12.23 -16.66
CA GLY A 67 8.23 11.64 -16.43
C GLY A 67 8.74 10.94 -17.68
N VAL A 68 10.04 11.06 -17.95
CA VAL A 68 10.73 10.34 -19.02
C VAL A 68 11.83 9.49 -18.42
N ARG A 69 11.78 8.18 -18.66
CA ARG A 69 12.78 7.22 -18.19
C ARG A 69 13.52 6.60 -19.36
N VAL A 70 14.83 6.40 -19.17
CA VAL A 70 15.70 5.65 -20.08
C VAL A 70 16.46 4.60 -19.29
N LEU A 71 16.43 3.35 -19.74
CA LEU A 71 17.17 2.23 -19.15
C LEU A 71 18.37 1.86 -20.02
N ALA A 72 19.53 1.66 -19.38
CA ALA A 72 20.76 1.19 -20.04
C ALA A 72 21.49 0.19 -19.12
N GLY A 73 21.27 -1.09 -19.34
CA GLY A 73 21.63 -2.18 -18.46
C GLY A 73 21.01 -2.00 -17.07
N ALA A 74 21.86 -1.94 -16.04
CA ALA A 74 21.42 -1.73 -14.66
C ALA A 74 21.17 -0.25 -14.29
N ARG A 75 21.36 0.69 -15.22
CA ARG A 75 21.27 2.13 -14.98
C ARG A 75 19.92 2.68 -15.43
N SER A 76 19.39 3.65 -14.68
CA SER A 76 18.19 4.40 -15.03
C SER A 76 18.52 5.88 -15.09
N GLY A 77 18.22 6.51 -16.22
CA GLY A 77 18.20 7.95 -16.38
C GLY A 77 16.76 8.43 -16.28
N TYR A 78 16.55 9.53 -15.57
CA TYR A 78 15.22 10.08 -15.34
C TYR A 78 15.22 11.59 -15.38
N ALA A 79 14.20 12.15 -16.00
CA ALA A 79 13.88 13.57 -15.92
C ALA A 79 12.35 13.72 -15.99
N TYR A 80 11.83 14.77 -15.38
CA TYR A 80 10.39 15.02 -15.35
C TYR A 80 10.09 16.51 -15.45
N SER A 81 8.83 16.84 -15.72
CA SER A 81 8.32 18.22 -15.70
C SER A 81 6.86 18.22 -15.24
N ASP A 82 6.51 19.23 -14.44
CA ASP A 82 5.13 19.59 -14.07
C ASP A 82 4.40 20.38 -15.17
N GLU A 83 5.14 20.85 -16.18
CA GLU A 83 4.63 21.44 -17.41
C GLU A 83 4.60 20.38 -18.52
N VAL A 84 3.40 19.95 -18.93
CA VAL A 84 3.23 18.98 -20.01
C VAL A 84 3.19 19.71 -21.35
N SER A 85 4.31 19.70 -22.06
CA SER A 85 4.43 20.18 -23.44
C SER A 85 5.45 19.35 -24.22
N LEU A 86 5.37 19.38 -25.56
CA LEU A 86 6.31 18.65 -26.40
C LEU A 86 7.77 19.12 -26.18
N GLU A 87 7.97 20.43 -25.96
CA GLU A 87 9.30 21.00 -25.67
C GLU A 87 9.88 20.43 -24.37
N ARG A 88 9.09 20.41 -23.29
CA ARG A 88 9.52 19.88 -21.98
C ARG A 88 9.82 18.40 -22.04
N LEU A 89 8.99 17.64 -22.75
CA LEU A 89 9.19 16.22 -23.04
C LEU A 89 10.51 15.97 -23.76
N GLU A 90 10.84 16.75 -24.79
CA GLU A 90 12.10 16.62 -25.52
C GLU A 90 13.31 16.94 -24.62
N ILE A 91 13.22 17.97 -23.77
CA ILE A 91 14.28 18.30 -22.81
C ILE A 91 14.45 17.15 -21.81
N ALA A 92 13.36 16.62 -21.25
CA ALA A 92 13.40 15.49 -20.33
C ALA A 92 14.02 14.25 -20.98
N ALA A 93 13.62 13.92 -22.21
CA ALA A 93 14.20 12.80 -22.97
C ALA A 93 15.71 12.97 -23.22
N ARG A 94 16.15 14.18 -23.61
CA ARG A 94 17.57 14.48 -23.83
C ARG A 94 18.39 14.43 -22.55
N THR A 95 17.79 14.76 -21.41
CA THR A 95 18.45 14.66 -20.09
C THR A 95 18.51 13.21 -19.63
N ALA A 96 17.38 12.49 -19.65
CA ALA A 96 17.29 11.10 -19.20
C ALA A 96 18.24 10.19 -19.98
N ARG A 97 18.37 10.36 -21.30
CA ARG A 97 19.28 9.55 -22.12
C ARG A 97 20.77 9.73 -21.82
N LEU A 98 21.17 10.77 -21.07
CA LEU A 98 22.59 10.99 -20.73
C LEU A 98 23.19 9.85 -19.91
N ILE A 99 22.34 9.02 -19.29
CA ILE A 99 22.75 7.80 -18.61
C ILE A 99 23.39 6.75 -19.56
N ALA A 100 23.00 6.78 -20.83
CA ALA A 100 23.42 5.84 -21.86
C ALA A 100 24.68 6.33 -22.59
N GLU A 101 25.45 5.37 -23.10
CA GLU A 101 26.71 5.63 -23.81
C GLU A 101 26.45 6.15 -25.22
N GLU A 102 27.36 7.01 -25.70
CA GLU A 102 27.25 7.62 -27.03
C GLU A 102 27.53 6.66 -28.19
N ARG A 103 28.19 5.53 -27.92
CA ARG A 103 28.56 4.58 -28.98
C ARG A 103 27.40 3.64 -29.33
N GLY A 104 26.81 3.90 -30.51
CA GLY A 104 26.28 2.89 -31.44
C GLY A 104 25.18 1.98 -30.93
N GLY A 105 23.92 2.40 -31.12
CA GLY A 105 22.75 1.54 -31.05
C GLY A 105 21.50 2.36 -31.30
N THR A 106 20.93 2.32 -32.51
CA THR A 106 19.57 2.80 -32.75
C THR A 106 18.63 1.65 -32.42
N HIS A 107 18.00 1.70 -31.24
CA HIS A 107 16.87 0.83 -30.97
C HIS A 107 15.70 1.32 -31.82
N ALA A 108 15.21 0.46 -32.71
CA ALA A 108 14.01 0.73 -33.47
C ALA A 108 12.83 0.81 -32.50
N LEU A 109 12.02 1.87 -32.62
CA LEU A 109 10.75 1.94 -31.93
C LEU A 109 9.82 0.87 -32.49
N THR A 110 9.17 0.13 -31.60
CA THR A 110 8.00 -0.67 -32.00
C THR A 110 6.83 0.28 -32.23
N ALA A 111 6.02 0.00 -33.25
CA ALA A 111 4.83 0.80 -33.53
C ALA A 111 3.88 0.84 -32.31
N PRO A 112 3.34 2.01 -31.94
CA PRO A 112 2.42 2.12 -30.82
C PRO A 112 1.15 1.27 -31.03
N ALA A 113 0.78 0.51 -29.99
CA ALA A 113 -0.43 -0.29 -29.91
C ALA A 113 -1.11 -0.02 -28.57
N ALA A 114 -2.38 0.38 -28.63
CA ALA A 114 -3.20 0.53 -27.43
C ALA A 114 -3.47 -0.86 -26.82
N GLU A 115 -3.00 -1.08 -25.60
CA GLU A 115 -3.26 -2.31 -24.86
C GLU A 115 -4.38 -2.07 -23.85
N ARG A 116 -5.46 -2.84 -23.96
CA ARG A 116 -6.56 -2.74 -22.99
C ARG A 116 -6.18 -3.50 -21.72
N PRO A 117 -6.38 -2.92 -20.53
CA PRO A 117 -6.29 -3.68 -19.28
C PRO A 117 -7.22 -4.89 -19.34
N HIS A 118 -6.78 -6.03 -18.79
CA HIS A 118 -7.55 -7.28 -18.80
C HIS A 118 -8.77 -7.25 -17.87
N HIS A 119 -8.86 -6.21 -17.02
CA HIS A 119 -9.82 -6.08 -15.94
C HIS A 119 -10.10 -4.60 -15.65
N ASP A 120 -11.27 -4.33 -15.08
CA ASP A 120 -11.65 -3.02 -14.52
C ASP A 120 -12.04 -3.20 -13.05
N LEU A 121 -11.12 -2.90 -12.15
CA LEU A 121 -11.26 -3.13 -10.71
C LEU A 121 -12.04 -2.05 -9.98
N TYR A 122 -12.34 -0.94 -10.64
CA TYR A 122 -12.93 0.24 -10.00
C TYR A 122 -13.72 1.09 -10.99
N ALA A 123 -14.53 0.43 -11.81
CA ALA A 123 -15.46 1.07 -12.71
C ALA A 123 -16.44 1.96 -11.94
N LEU A 124 -16.41 3.26 -12.18
CA LEU A 124 -17.32 4.23 -11.57
C LEU A 124 -18.05 5.04 -12.64
N ALA A 125 -19.35 5.29 -12.39
CA ALA A 125 -20.16 6.15 -13.26
C ALA A 125 -19.72 7.63 -13.21
N ARG A 126 -19.18 8.07 -12.06
CA ARG A 126 -18.68 9.44 -11.85
C ARG A 126 -17.41 9.40 -10.99
N PRO A 127 -16.42 10.27 -11.25
CA PRO A 127 -15.27 10.48 -10.37
C PRO A 127 -15.69 10.82 -8.93
N PRO A 128 -15.05 10.22 -7.90
CA PRO A 128 -15.36 10.56 -6.51
C PRO A 128 -15.12 12.04 -6.16
N VAL A 129 -14.18 12.70 -6.86
CA VAL A 129 -13.86 14.14 -6.68
C VAL A 129 -15.00 15.08 -7.12
N ASP A 130 -16.03 14.56 -7.78
CA ASP A 130 -17.24 15.32 -8.12
C ASP A 130 -18.20 15.44 -6.93
N THR A 131 -17.91 14.73 -5.82
CA THR A 131 -18.70 14.82 -4.59
C THR A 131 -18.65 16.25 -4.04
N PRO A 132 -19.80 16.92 -3.83
CA PRO A 132 -19.85 18.26 -3.28
C PRO A 132 -19.16 18.36 -1.91
N LEU A 133 -18.37 19.42 -1.70
CA LEU A 133 -17.67 19.64 -0.42
C LEU A 133 -18.64 19.65 0.78
N ALA A 134 -19.86 20.15 0.59
CA ALA A 134 -20.90 20.15 1.62
C ALA A 134 -21.29 18.74 2.09
N GLU A 135 -21.31 17.74 1.21
CA GLU A 135 -21.57 16.35 1.59
C GLU A 135 -20.39 15.77 2.38
N GLN A 136 -19.17 16.10 1.97
CA GLN A 136 -17.94 15.67 2.65
C GLN A 136 -17.87 16.25 4.07
N THR A 137 -18.13 17.54 4.25
CA THR A 137 -18.09 18.20 5.57
C THR A 137 -19.27 17.77 6.45
N ALA A 138 -20.46 17.57 5.89
CA ALA A 138 -21.61 17.03 6.62
C ALA A 138 -21.34 15.62 7.16
N LEU A 139 -20.63 14.78 6.39
CA LEU A 139 -20.14 13.49 6.90
C LEU A 139 -19.23 13.68 8.11
N LEU A 140 -18.21 14.55 8.03
CA LEU A 140 -17.28 14.74 9.15
C LEU A 140 -17.97 15.23 10.43
N VAL A 141 -18.90 16.19 10.32
CA VAL A 141 -19.68 16.70 11.47
C VAL A 141 -20.51 15.58 12.09
N ARG A 142 -21.12 14.73 11.28
CA ARG A 142 -21.88 13.57 11.76
C ARG A 142 -21.00 12.58 12.50
N LEU A 143 -19.76 12.35 12.04
CA LEU A 143 -18.81 11.44 12.69
C LEU A 143 -18.33 11.97 14.05
N ASP A 144 -18.10 13.27 14.18
CA ASP A 144 -17.81 13.91 15.49
C ASP A 144 -18.93 13.64 16.49
N ALA A 145 -20.19 13.90 16.10
CA ALA A 145 -21.35 13.65 16.96
C ALA A 145 -21.48 12.15 17.33
N VAL A 146 -21.29 11.25 16.37
CA VAL A 146 -21.37 9.80 16.60
C VAL A 146 -20.28 9.34 17.57
N ALA A 147 -19.04 9.81 17.43
CA ALA A 147 -17.94 9.39 18.30
C ALA A 147 -18.14 9.90 19.74
N ARG A 148 -18.55 11.16 19.91
CA ARG A 148 -18.82 11.77 21.22
C ARG A 148 -20.00 11.12 21.94
N ALA A 149 -20.98 10.61 21.20
CA ALA A 149 -22.13 9.91 21.77
C ALA A 149 -21.78 8.52 22.34
N VAL A 150 -20.58 7.98 22.09
CA VAL A 150 -20.16 6.67 22.61
C VAL A 150 -19.93 6.72 24.11
N ASP A 151 -19.19 7.72 24.61
CA ASP A 151 -18.86 7.86 26.03
C ASP A 151 -18.48 9.32 26.34
N PRO A 152 -18.89 9.89 27.50
CA PRO A 152 -18.53 11.26 27.90
C PRO A 152 -17.02 11.49 28.08
N CYS A 153 -16.21 10.44 28.21
CA CYS A 153 -14.76 10.55 28.26
C CYS A 153 -14.14 10.95 26.91
N ILE A 154 -14.88 10.87 25.80
CA ILE A 154 -14.40 11.32 24.47
C ILE A 154 -14.39 12.85 24.41
N THR A 155 -13.23 13.45 24.69
CA THR A 155 -13.08 14.91 24.78
C THR A 155 -12.75 15.56 23.44
N ASN A 156 -12.00 14.88 22.56
CA ASN A 156 -11.66 15.39 21.23
C ASN A 156 -11.86 14.35 20.12
N VAL A 157 -12.23 14.82 18.94
CA VAL A 157 -12.37 14.03 17.72
C VAL A 157 -11.72 14.77 16.57
N LEU A 158 -10.83 14.07 15.87
CA LEU A 158 -10.23 14.50 14.62
C LEU A 158 -10.76 13.58 13.52
N ALA A 159 -11.44 14.13 12.52
CA ALA A 159 -11.95 13.37 11.39
C ALA A 159 -11.45 13.98 10.08
N GLY A 160 -10.93 13.15 9.18
CA GLY A 160 -10.37 13.60 7.91
C GLY A 160 -10.80 12.71 6.76
N ILE A 161 -11.16 13.33 5.65
CA ILE A 161 -11.46 12.65 4.38
C ILE A 161 -10.53 13.14 3.28
N GLY A 162 -10.01 12.20 2.51
CA GLY A 162 -9.24 12.44 1.29
C GLY A 162 -9.89 11.72 0.13
N ILE A 163 -10.07 12.44 -0.98
CA ILE A 163 -10.65 11.94 -2.22
C ILE A 163 -9.70 12.28 -3.36
N GLU A 164 -9.39 11.30 -4.18
CA GLU A 164 -8.47 11.43 -5.28
C GLU A 164 -9.08 10.88 -6.57
N HIS A 165 -8.79 11.57 -7.66
CA HIS A 165 -9.00 11.11 -9.02
C HIS A 165 -7.69 11.30 -9.80
N ARG A 166 -7.08 10.19 -10.22
CA ARG A 166 -5.80 10.17 -10.92
C ARG A 166 -5.96 9.50 -12.28
N VAL A 167 -5.53 10.18 -13.33
CA VAL A 167 -5.50 9.69 -14.71
C VAL A 167 -4.04 9.53 -15.10
N VAL A 168 -3.66 8.36 -15.62
CA VAL A 168 -2.29 8.07 -16.04
C VAL A 168 -2.26 7.53 -17.46
N LEU A 169 -1.24 7.92 -18.22
CA LEU A 169 -0.95 7.39 -19.55
C LEU A 169 0.52 6.99 -19.61
N ILE A 170 0.78 5.79 -20.12
CA ILE A 170 2.09 5.19 -20.23
C ILE A 170 2.34 4.86 -21.69
N MET A 171 3.43 5.37 -22.24
CA MET A 171 3.86 5.09 -23.61
C MET A 171 5.29 4.58 -23.58
N THR A 172 5.55 3.46 -24.23
CA THR A 172 6.84 2.78 -24.13
C THR A 172 7.49 2.63 -25.50
N SER A 173 8.83 2.53 -25.52
CA SER A 173 9.56 2.21 -26.74
C SER A 173 9.28 0.80 -27.28
N ALA A 174 8.71 -0.07 -26.45
CA ALA A 174 8.25 -1.40 -26.84
C ALA A 174 6.88 -1.39 -27.56
N GLY A 175 6.29 -0.21 -27.76
CA GLY A 175 5.03 -0.01 -28.49
C GLY A 175 3.79 0.01 -27.59
N ALA A 176 3.89 -0.34 -26.31
CA ALA A 176 2.73 -0.31 -25.43
C ALA A 176 2.24 1.13 -25.19
N VAL A 177 0.94 1.36 -25.39
CA VAL A 177 0.20 2.54 -24.95
C VAL A 177 -0.90 2.09 -23.99
N VAL A 178 -0.79 2.50 -22.73
CA VAL A 178 -1.63 1.99 -21.64
C VAL A 178 -2.15 3.15 -20.80
N GLY A 179 -3.43 3.15 -20.46
CA GLY A 179 -4.06 4.19 -19.65
C GLY A 179 -4.85 3.61 -18.48
N ASP A 180 -4.92 4.37 -17.39
CA ASP A 180 -5.66 3.98 -16.19
C ASP A 180 -6.28 5.18 -15.48
N VAL A 181 -7.43 4.98 -14.84
CA VAL A 181 -8.24 6.03 -14.19
C VAL A 181 -8.57 5.59 -12.78
N ARG A 182 -7.77 6.07 -11.83
CA ARG A 182 -7.65 5.56 -10.47
C ARG A 182 -8.42 6.45 -9.49
N PRO A 183 -9.62 6.05 -9.03
CA PRO A 183 -10.26 6.68 -7.88
C PRO A 183 -9.59 6.22 -6.59
N LEU A 184 -9.62 7.06 -5.56
CA LEU A 184 -9.29 6.65 -4.20
C LEU A 184 -10.04 7.52 -3.20
N VAL A 185 -10.75 6.88 -2.26
CA VAL A 185 -11.40 7.54 -1.12
C VAL A 185 -10.78 6.98 0.15
N ARG A 186 -10.47 7.85 1.12
CA ARG A 186 -9.96 7.46 2.44
C ARG A 186 -10.57 8.34 3.52
N LEU A 187 -11.08 7.71 4.57
CA LEU A 187 -11.62 8.33 5.77
C LEU A 187 -10.81 7.87 6.98
N SER A 188 -10.47 8.79 7.86
CA SER A 188 -9.79 8.52 9.14
C SER A 188 -10.50 9.26 10.26
N VAL A 189 -10.68 8.59 11.40
CA VAL A 189 -11.21 9.17 12.63
C VAL A 189 -10.27 8.82 13.77
N THR A 190 -9.84 9.83 14.51
CA THR A 190 -9.07 9.69 15.75
C THR A 190 -9.87 10.28 16.88
N CYS A 191 -10.05 9.52 17.95
CA CYS A 191 -10.74 9.94 19.16
C CYS A 191 -9.74 10.01 20.31
N VAL A 192 -9.90 11.01 21.15
CA VAL A 192 -9.13 11.19 22.39
C VAL A 192 -10.08 10.98 23.57
N ALA A 193 -9.71 10.07 24.46
CA ALA A 193 -10.43 9.79 25.69
C ALA A 193 -9.65 10.31 26.91
N GLU A 194 -10.32 10.96 27.86
CA GLU A 194 -9.74 11.46 29.09
C GLU A 194 -10.55 11.06 30.32
N ARG A 195 -9.88 10.55 31.37
CA ARG A 195 -10.48 10.22 32.67
C ARG A 195 -9.44 10.32 33.78
N GLY A 196 -9.74 11.03 34.86
CA GLY A 196 -8.88 11.09 36.05
C GLY A 196 -7.45 11.59 35.79
N GLY A 197 -7.25 12.46 34.79
CA GLY A 197 -5.93 12.97 34.38
C GLY A 197 -5.17 12.08 33.39
N GLY A 198 -5.66 10.86 33.10
CA GLY A 198 -5.15 10.02 32.01
C GLY A 198 -5.75 10.44 30.67
N ARG A 199 -4.93 10.41 29.62
CA ARG A 199 -5.33 10.72 28.24
C ARG A 199 -4.82 9.64 27.31
N GLN A 200 -5.71 9.09 26.48
CA GLN A 200 -5.38 8.09 25.47
C GLN A 200 -6.11 8.35 24.16
N GLN A 201 -5.67 7.70 23.10
CA GLN A 201 -6.27 7.86 21.78
C GLN A 201 -6.53 6.52 21.10
N GLY A 202 -7.50 6.52 20.20
CA GLY A 202 -7.84 5.43 19.29
C GLY A 202 -8.03 5.98 17.89
N THR A 203 -7.59 5.24 16.87
CA THR A 203 -7.68 5.67 15.48
C THR A 203 -8.20 4.53 14.63
N TYR A 204 -9.25 4.83 13.88
CA TYR A 204 -9.83 3.89 12.95
C TYR A 204 -10.22 4.58 11.65
N GLY A 205 -10.38 3.81 10.58
CA GLY A 205 -10.69 4.36 9.28
C GLY A 205 -10.71 3.31 8.21
N GLY A 206 -10.84 3.76 6.97
CA GLY A 206 -10.87 2.88 5.83
C GLY A 206 -10.99 3.66 4.53
N GLY A 207 -11.05 2.93 3.44
CA GLY A 207 -11.00 3.51 2.12
C GLY A 207 -10.87 2.44 1.04
N GLY A 208 -10.68 2.93 -0.17
CA GLY A 208 -10.55 2.07 -1.34
C GLY A 208 -10.84 2.83 -2.62
N ARG A 209 -10.90 2.08 -3.71
CA ARG A 209 -11.09 2.60 -5.06
C ARG A 209 -12.58 2.49 -5.42
N PHE A 210 -13.38 3.34 -4.79
CA PHE A 210 -14.83 3.33 -4.92
C PHE A 210 -15.43 4.74 -4.87
N ALA A 211 -16.73 4.85 -5.13
CA ALA A 211 -17.47 6.11 -5.02
C ALA A 211 -17.61 6.55 -3.55
N PHE A 212 -17.68 7.87 -3.32
CA PHE A 212 -17.89 8.44 -1.98
C PHE A 212 -19.07 7.81 -1.22
N GLY A 213 -20.19 7.56 -1.91
CA GLY A 213 -21.39 6.95 -1.34
C GLY A 213 -21.17 5.56 -0.70
N THR A 214 -20.10 4.84 -1.04
CA THR A 214 -19.73 3.57 -0.41
C THR A 214 -19.31 3.73 1.07
N LEU A 215 -19.07 4.97 1.53
CA LEU A 215 -18.90 5.29 2.96
C LEU A 215 -20.24 5.43 3.71
N GLY A 216 -21.38 5.39 3.01
CA GLY A 216 -22.73 5.46 3.59
C GLY A 216 -23.15 4.21 4.36
N ASP A 217 -24.47 4.08 4.59
CA ASP A 217 -25.12 2.92 5.21
C ASP A 217 -24.52 2.50 6.56
N GLY A 218 -24.06 3.46 7.36
CA GLY A 218 -23.51 3.21 8.69
C GLY A 218 -22.02 2.82 8.71
N ARG A 219 -21.37 2.68 7.54
CA ARG A 219 -19.96 2.26 7.46
C ARG A 219 -19.03 3.29 8.09
N ALA A 220 -19.16 4.57 7.72
CA ALA A 220 -18.34 5.63 8.29
C ALA A 220 -18.61 5.82 9.79
N GLU A 221 -19.87 5.70 10.22
CA GLU A 221 -20.27 5.80 11.62
C GLU A 221 -19.71 4.64 12.46
N ARG A 222 -19.59 3.45 11.87
CA ARG A 222 -18.86 2.33 12.49
C ARG A 222 -17.40 2.69 12.74
N PHE A 223 -16.72 3.34 11.79
CA PHE A 223 -15.34 3.77 12.00
C PHE A 223 -15.21 4.76 13.16
N ALA A 224 -16.13 5.72 13.28
CA ALA A 224 -16.14 6.66 14.39
C ALA A 224 -16.35 5.97 15.74
N ARG A 225 -17.30 5.02 15.82
CA ARG A 225 -17.52 4.21 17.02
C ARG A 225 -16.31 3.36 17.39
N GLU A 226 -15.65 2.78 16.40
CA GLU A 226 -14.48 1.94 16.62
C GLU A 226 -13.26 2.73 17.09
N ALA A 227 -13.03 3.92 16.54
CA ALA A 227 -12.00 4.84 17.03
C ALA A 227 -12.25 5.25 18.49
N ALA A 228 -13.51 5.55 18.86
CA ALA A 228 -13.88 5.86 20.23
C ALA A 228 -13.70 4.65 21.16
N ARG A 229 -14.13 3.45 20.74
CA ARG A 229 -13.94 2.20 21.48
C ARG A 229 -12.46 1.94 21.77
N GLN A 230 -11.59 2.07 20.77
CA GLN A 230 -10.15 1.92 20.93
C GLN A 230 -9.56 2.92 21.93
N ALA A 231 -9.99 4.18 21.88
CA ALA A 231 -9.53 5.20 22.81
C ALA A 231 -9.88 4.86 24.27
N LEU A 232 -11.09 4.34 24.50
CA LEU A 232 -11.55 3.89 25.81
C LEU A 232 -10.80 2.63 26.28
N VAL A 233 -10.59 1.65 25.40
CA VAL A 233 -9.79 0.44 25.72
C VAL A 233 -8.37 0.83 26.12
N ASN A 234 -7.75 1.74 25.40
CA ASN A 234 -6.40 2.21 25.71
C ASN A 234 -6.35 2.98 27.03
N LEU A 235 -7.43 3.69 27.39
CA LEU A 235 -7.55 4.41 28.66
C LEU A 235 -7.55 3.47 29.87
N ASP A 236 -8.14 2.28 29.72
CA ASP A 236 -8.21 1.25 30.76
C ASP A 236 -7.03 0.25 30.72
N ALA A 237 -6.08 0.42 29.79
CA ALA A 237 -5.00 -0.53 29.55
C ALA A 237 -3.91 -0.53 30.63
N VAL A 238 -3.51 -1.74 31.04
CA VAL A 238 -2.40 -1.99 31.96
C VAL A 238 -1.07 -2.18 31.21
N ASP A 239 0.05 -2.22 31.92
CA ASP A 239 1.35 -2.40 31.28
C ASP A 239 1.48 -3.78 30.63
N ALA A 240 2.04 -3.83 29.42
CA ALA A 240 2.29 -5.08 28.71
C ALA A 240 3.44 -5.89 29.34
N PRO A 241 3.41 -7.24 29.25
CA PRO A 241 4.50 -8.10 29.68
C PRO A 241 5.76 -7.89 28.82
N ALA A 242 6.93 -8.07 29.41
CA ALA A 242 8.21 -8.00 28.72
C ALA A 242 8.78 -9.40 28.42
N GLY A 243 9.46 -9.52 27.27
CA GLY A 243 10.23 -10.70 26.88
C GLY A 243 9.56 -11.61 25.86
N PRO A 244 10.16 -12.77 25.56
CA PRO A 244 9.61 -13.75 24.62
C PRO A 244 8.30 -14.35 25.14
N THR A 245 7.26 -14.32 24.32
CA THR A 245 5.94 -14.88 24.68
C THR A 245 5.21 -15.42 23.44
N THR A 246 4.06 -16.06 23.67
CA THR A 246 3.15 -16.46 22.59
C THR A 246 2.27 -15.26 22.22
N VAL A 247 2.24 -14.92 20.94
CA VAL A 247 1.41 -13.83 20.42
C VAL A 247 0.41 -14.40 19.44
N VAL A 248 -0.87 -14.11 19.66
CA VAL A 248 -1.94 -14.29 18.70
C VAL A 248 -2.19 -12.94 18.02
N LEU A 249 -2.10 -12.90 16.70
CA LEU A 249 -2.49 -11.74 15.91
C LEU A 249 -3.92 -11.94 15.40
N GLY A 250 -4.75 -10.91 15.54
CA GLY A 250 -6.09 -10.89 14.94
C GLY A 250 -6.04 -10.77 13.41
N PRO A 251 -7.19 -10.89 12.74
CA PRO A 251 -7.25 -10.86 11.29
C PRO A 251 -7.17 -9.41 10.75
N GLY A 252 -6.88 -9.24 9.45
CA GLY A 252 -6.91 -7.94 8.79
C GLY A 252 -5.61 -7.15 8.91
N TRP A 253 -5.67 -5.96 9.53
CA TRP A 253 -4.55 -5.02 9.65
C TRP A 253 -3.27 -5.58 10.32
N PRO A 254 -3.33 -6.54 11.26
CA PRO A 254 -2.15 -7.26 11.75
C PRO A 254 -1.31 -7.94 10.64
N GLY A 255 -1.84 -8.06 9.42
CA GLY A 255 -1.09 -8.40 8.22
C GLY A 255 0.09 -7.46 7.92
N ILE A 256 0.21 -6.32 8.60
CA ILE A 256 1.44 -5.50 8.62
C ILE A 256 2.66 -6.34 8.99
N LEU A 257 2.50 -7.41 9.79
CA LEU A 257 3.55 -8.40 10.02
C LEU A 257 4.14 -8.89 8.69
N LEU A 258 3.30 -9.30 7.74
CA LEU A 258 3.77 -9.82 6.45
C LEU A 258 4.43 -8.73 5.62
N HIS A 259 3.87 -7.52 5.64
CA HIS A 259 4.40 -6.37 4.93
C HIS A 259 5.86 -6.09 5.31
N GLU A 260 6.12 -6.03 6.61
CA GLU A 260 7.45 -5.76 7.15
C GLU A 260 8.35 -7.00 7.11
N ALA A 261 7.88 -8.15 7.61
CA ALA A 261 8.70 -9.35 7.79
C ALA A 261 9.19 -9.94 6.45
N ILE A 262 8.38 -9.86 5.40
CA ILE A 262 8.72 -10.47 4.10
C ILE A 262 8.42 -9.58 2.91
N GLY A 263 7.39 -8.74 2.96
CA GLY A 263 6.90 -7.99 1.81
C GLY A 263 8.00 -7.21 1.12
N HIS A 264 8.64 -6.29 1.85
CA HIS A 264 9.81 -5.56 1.36
C HIS A 264 11.00 -6.47 1.04
N GLY A 265 11.25 -7.49 1.87
CA GLY A 265 12.32 -8.46 1.63
C GLY A 265 12.19 -9.23 0.31
N LEU A 266 10.98 -9.32 -0.25
CA LEU A 266 10.67 -10.01 -1.51
C LEU A 266 10.46 -9.05 -2.69
N GLU A 267 10.76 -7.76 -2.54
CA GLU A 267 10.87 -6.83 -3.66
C GLU A 267 12.17 -7.11 -4.44
N GLY A 268 12.06 -7.24 -5.77
CA GLY A 268 13.09 -7.81 -6.64
C GLY A 268 14.37 -6.98 -6.73
N ASP A 269 14.29 -5.67 -6.48
CA ASP A 269 15.44 -4.77 -6.51
C ASP A 269 16.43 -5.07 -5.38
N PHE A 270 15.96 -5.40 -4.18
CA PHE A 270 16.82 -5.79 -3.06
C PHE A 270 17.46 -7.16 -3.28
N ASN A 271 16.71 -8.11 -3.86
CA ASN A 271 17.21 -9.46 -4.16
C ASN A 271 18.23 -9.43 -5.30
N ARG A 272 17.97 -8.66 -6.36
CA ARG A 272 18.95 -8.42 -7.44
C ARG A 272 20.23 -7.76 -6.90
N LYS A 273 20.10 -6.76 -6.01
CA LYS A 273 21.25 -6.08 -5.36
C LYS A 273 21.93 -6.95 -4.30
N ARG A 274 21.39 -8.14 -4.00
CA ARG A 274 21.89 -9.08 -2.98
C ARG A 274 21.95 -8.51 -1.57
N VAL A 275 21.07 -7.56 -1.25
CA VAL A 275 20.98 -6.94 0.08
C VAL A 275 19.83 -7.48 0.91
N SER A 276 18.89 -8.22 0.31
CA SER A 276 17.81 -8.86 1.04
C SER A 276 18.27 -10.16 1.70
N ALA A 277 17.78 -10.43 2.92
CA ALA A 277 17.91 -11.72 3.59
C ALA A 277 17.28 -12.91 2.82
N PHE A 278 16.45 -12.64 1.80
CA PHE A 278 15.81 -13.64 0.93
C PHE A 278 16.56 -13.92 -0.37
N THR A 279 17.69 -13.25 -0.62
CA THR A 279 18.50 -13.46 -1.83
C THR A 279 18.89 -14.93 -1.99
N ASP A 280 18.73 -15.48 -3.20
CA ASP A 280 19.02 -16.89 -3.54
C ASP A 280 18.26 -17.94 -2.72
N ARG A 281 17.10 -17.58 -2.12
CA ARG A 281 16.29 -18.49 -1.30
C ARG A 281 15.08 -19.09 -2.02
N ILE A 282 14.84 -18.78 -3.30
CA ILE A 282 13.74 -19.38 -4.07
C ILE A 282 13.88 -20.92 -4.05
N GLY A 283 12.77 -21.61 -3.80
CA GLY A 283 12.72 -23.06 -3.65
C GLY A 283 13.11 -23.57 -2.26
N THR A 284 13.57 -22.70 -1.36
CA THR A 284 13.90 -23.06 0.02
C THR A 284 12.75 -22.76 0.98
N ARG A 285 12.76 -23.43 2.14
CA ARG A 285 11.83 -23.13 3.23
C ARG A 285 12.23 -21.84 3.94
N VAL A 286 11.27 -20.93 4.06
CA VAL A 286 11.40 -19.62 4.71
C VAL A 286 10.30 -19.39 5.77
N GLY A 287 9.40 -20.36 5.96
CA GLY A 287 8.34 -20.31 6.95
C GLY A 287 7.72 -21.68 7.24
N SER A 288 6.79 -21.70 8.18
CA SER A 288 5.94 -22.86 8.50
C SER A 288 5.17 -23.34 7.26
N GLU A 289 4.85 -24.62 7.21
CA GLU A 289 4.06 -25.19 6.10
C GLU A 289 2.62 -24.68 6.05
N LEU A 290 2.14 -24.06 7.13
CA LEU A 290 0.84 -23.41 7.21
C LEU A 290 0.82 -22.08 6.43
N CYS A 291 1.99 -21.51 6.14
CA CYS A 291 2.11 -20.16 5.57
C CYS A 291 2.06 -20.21 4.04
N THR A 292 0.99 -19.67 3.45
CA THR A 292 0.95 -19.30 2.04
C THR A 292 0.66 -17.82 1.94
N VAL A 293 1.59 -17.04 1.39
CA VAL A 293 1.52 -15.58 1.30
C VAL A 293 1.51 -15.15 -0.16
N ILE A 294 0.60 -14.24 -0.47
CA ILE A 294 0.39 -13.71 -1.82
C ILE A 294 0.41 -12.18 -1.81
N ASP A 295 0.86 -11.61 -2.91
CA ASP A 295 0.57 -10.22 -3.28
C ASP A 295 -0.42 -10.26 -4.45
N ASP A 296 -1.58 -9.61 -4.30
CA ASP A 296 -2.63 -9.66 -5.31
C ASP A 296 -3.12 -8.26 -5.65
N GLY A 297 -2.76 -7.78 -6.84
CA GLY A 297 -3.17 -6.47 -7.34
C GLY A 297 -4.55 -6.46 -7.99
N THR A 298 -5.24 -7.61 -8.05
CA THR A 298 -6.47 -7.81 -8.84
C THR A 298 -7.76 -7.77 -8.01
N LEU A 299 -7.70 -7.39 -6.74
CA LEU A 299 -8.86 -7.36 -5.85
C LEU A 299 -9.74 -6.12 -6.13
N PRO A 300 -11.03 -6.27 -6.53
CA PRO A 300 -11.90 -5.14 -6.87
C PRO A 300 -12.10 -4.17 -5.70
N GLY A 301 -12.09 -2.87 -5.99
CA GLY A 301 -12.35 -1.78 -5.03
C GLY A 301 -11.31 -1.61 -3.91
N ARG A 302 -10.30 -2.48 -3.81
CA ARG A 302 -9.27 -2.41 -2.76
C ARG A 302 -8.28 -1.28 -3.02
N ARG A 303 -7.79 -0.70 -1.92
CA ARG A 303 -6.85 0.44 -1.92
C ARG A 303 -5.54 0.13 -2.65
N GLY A 304 -4.97 -1.06 -2.46
CA GLY A 304 -3.69 -1.48 -3.03
C GLY A 304 -3.78 -1.96 -4.49
N SER A 305 -4.98 -2.25 -4.99
CA SER A 305 -5.17 -2.80 -6.35
C SER A 305 -5.00 -1.77 -7.44
N LEU A 306 -4.64 -2.20 -8.64
CA LEU A 306 -4.51 -1.35 -9.84
C LEU A 306 -4.95 -2.16 -11.07
N ASN A 307 -5.46 -1.53 -12.13
CA ASN A 307 -5.70 -2.27 -13.38
C ASN A 307 -4.34 -2.61 -14.04
N VAL A 308 -3.44 -1.63 -14.04
CA VAL A 308 -2.05 -1.75 -14.48
C VAL A 308 -1.14 -1.02 -13.49
N ASP A 309 0.10 -1.50 -13.34
CA ASP A 309 1.13 -0.79 -12.59
C ASP A 309 1.60 0.49 -13.34
N ASP A 310 2.59 1.18 -12.78
CA ASP A 310 3.10 2.44 -13.35
C ASP A 310 4.13 2.23 -14.48
N GLU A 311 4.22 1.01 -15.01
CA GLU A 311 4.98 0.62 -16.20
C GLU A 311 4.09 0.01 -17.28
N GLY A 312 2.77 0.01 -17.08
CA GLY A 312 1.77 -0.49 -18.01
C GLY A 312 1.53 -2.00 -17.91
N THR A 313 2.15 -2.68 -16.94
CA THR A 313 1.97 -4.12 -16.75
C THR A 313 0.64 -4.37 -16.03
N PRO A 314 -0.28 -5.21 -16.56
CA PRO A 314 -1.46 -5.64 -15.83
C PRO A 314 -1.08 -6.22 -14.47
N THR A 315 -1.80 -5.80 -13.42
CA THR A 315 -1.59 -6.40 -12.10
C THR A 315 -2.04 -7.86 -12.10
N GLY A 316 -1.40 -8.67 -11.27
CA GLY A 316 -1.70 -10.08 -11.13
C GLY A 316 -1.70 -10.53 -9.68
N ARG A 317 -1.92 -11.84 -9.52
CA ARG A 317 -1.76 -12.55 -8.25
C ARG A 317 -0.41 -13.27 -8.25
N THR A 318 0.51 -12.79 -7.43
CA THR A 318 1.85 -13.36 -7.26
C THR A 318 1.91 -14.18 -5.99
N VAL A 319 2.16 -15.48 -6.12
CA VAL A 319 2.44 -16.34 -4.96
C VAL A 319 3.88 -16.12 -4.53
N LEU A 320 4.05 -15.51 -3.36
CA LEU A 320 5.36 -15.21 -2.80
C LEU A 320 5.90 -16.40 -2.01
N ILE A 321 5.08 -16.94 -1.11
CA ILE A 321 5.41 -18.12 -0.31
C ILE A 321 4.25 -19.11 -0.45
N GLU A 322 4.56 -20.37 -0.71
CA GLU A 322 3.57 -21.44 -0.77
C GLU A 322 3.96 -22.55 0.20
N ARG A 323 3.12 -22.79 1.20
CA ARG A 323 3.38 -23.78 2.27
C ARG A 323 4.79 -23.66 2.87
N GLY A 324 5.19 -22.42 3.14
CA GLY A 324 6.48 -22.07 3.72
C GLY A 324 7.65 -22.07 2.74
N ILE A 325 7.46 -22.41 1.46
CA ILE A 325 8.49 -22.40 0.43
C ILE A 325 8.45 -21.10 -0.35
N LEU A 326 9.59 -20.41 -0.47
CA LEU A 326 9.70 -19.18 -1.26
C LEU A 326 9.56 -19.51 -2.76
N ARG A 327 8.65 -18.83 -3.45
CA ARG A 327 8.32 -19.08 -4.86
C ARG A 327 8.83 -18.02 -5.82
N GLY A 328 8.95 -16.76 -5.40
CA GLY A 328 9.39 -15.69 -6.28
C GLY A 328 9.49 -14.34 -5.58
N TYR A 329 9.72 -13.32 -6.39
CA TYR A 329 9.85 -11.92 -5.98
C TYR A 329 8.85 -11.05 -6.74
N LEU A 330 8.52 -9.90 -6.16
CA LEU A 330 7.80 -8.84 -6.85
C LEU A 330 8.76 -8.09 -7.77
N GLN A 331 8.34 -7.79 -8.98
CA GLN A 331 9.20 -7.29 -10.05
C GLN A 331 8.62 -6.05 -10.74
N ASP A 332 9.51 -5.11 -11.03
CA ASP A 332 9.35 -4.09 -12.05
C ASP A 332 10.10 -4.52 -13.33
N ARG A 333 10.05 -3.72 -14.38
CA ARG A 333 10.67 -4.02 -15.67
C ARG A 333 12.19 -4.14 -15.59
N LEU A 334 12.83 -3.23 -14.86
CA LEU A 334 14.28 -3.21 -14.74
C LEU A 334 14.80 -4.49 -14.07
N ASN A 335 14.24 -4.86 -12.92
CA ASN A 335 14.71 -5.98 -12.15
C ASN A 335 14.26 -7.31 -12.75
N ALA A 336 13.05 -7.39 -13.33
CA ALA A 336 12.63 -8.55 -14.12
C ALA A 336 13.63 -8.86 -15.24
N THR A 337 14.04 -7.84 -16.01
CA THR A 337 14.99 -8.00 -17.11
C THR A 337 16.36 -8.47 -16.61
N LEU A 338 16.89 -7.84 -15.56
CA LEU A 338 18.22 -8.17 -15.02
C LEU A 338 18.28 -9.53 -14.31
N MET A 339 17.15 -10.01 -13.79
CA MET A 339 17.03 -11.31 -13.11
C MET A 339 16.49 -12.41 -14.02
N SER A 340 16.16 -12.11 -15.29
CA SER A 340 15.46 -13.02 -16.21
C SER A 340 14.18 -13.61 -15.60
N MET A 341 13.42 -12.76 -14.89
CA MET A 341 12.15 -13.11 -14.24
C MET A 341 10.97 -12.48 -14.97
N PRO A 342 9.76 -13.05 -14.87
CA PRO A 342 8.56 -12.43 -15.44
C PRO A 342 8.19 -11.13 -14.72
N LEU A 343 7.51 -10.24 -15.43
CA LEU A 343 6.83 -9.09 -14.82
C LEU A 343 5.68 -9.57 -13.94
N THR A 344 5.39 -8.83 -12.88
CA THR A 344 4.39 -9.21 -11.87
C THR A 344 3.31 -8.15 -11.65
N GLY A 345 3.43 -6.99 -12.30
CA GLY A 345 2.51 -5.86 -12.10
C GLY A 345 2.80 -5.09 -10.81
N ASN A 346 4.09 -5.00 -10.43
CA ASN A 346 4.54 -4.41 -9.19
C ASN A 346 5.50 -3.21 -9.42
N GLY A 347 5.69 -2.75 -10.64
CA GLY A 347 6.48 -1.55 -10.96
C GLY A 347 5.69 -0.29 -10.64
N ARG A 348 5.79 0.23 -9.40
CA ARG A 348 4.98 1.36 -8.93
C ARG A 348 5.81 2.59 -8.60
N ARG A 349 5.24 3.77 -8.82
CA ARG A 349 5.81 5.08 -8.47
C ARG A 349 4.80 5.95 -7.71
N GLU A 350 5.29 6.87 -6.89
CA GLU A 350 4.42 7.82 -6.18
C GLU A 350 3.71 8.77 -7.16
N SER A 351 4.46 9.40 -8.06
CA SER A 351 3.97 10.35 -9.06
C SER A 351 4.87 10.38 -10.30
N PHE A 352 4.54 11.20 -11.29
CA PHE A 352 5.40 11.49 -12.44
C PHE A 352 6.79 12.05 -12.06
N ALA A 353 7.00 12.54 -10.84
CA ALA A 353 8.28 13.05 -10.38
C ALA A 353 9.26 11.96 -9.90
N TYR A 354 8.82 10.70 -9.86
CA TYR A 354 9.59 9.60 -9.27
C TYR A 354 9.79 8.42 -10.24
N LEU A 355 10.92 7.73 -10.08
CA LEU A 355 11.18 6.45 -10.73
C LEU A 355 10.29 5.35 -10.13
N PRO A 356 9.73 4.44 -10.94
CA PRO A 356 9.08 3.25 -10.40
C PRO A 356 10.12 2.26 -9.89
N MET A 357 9.69 1.39 -8.99
CA MET A 357 10.47 0.30 -8.42
C MET A 357 9.52 -0.85 -8.05
N PRO A 358 10.01 -2.06 -7.75
CA PRO A 358 9.15 -3.13 -7.27
C PRO A 358 8.51 -2.74 -5.93
N ARG A 359 7.17 -2.79 -5.87
CA ARG A 359 6.33 -2.42 -4.73
C ARG A 359 5.14 -3.38 -4.59
N MET A 360 4.79 -3.69 -3.35
CA MET A 360 3.57 -4.45 -3.01
C MET A 360 2.28 -3.80 -3.52
N THR A 361 1.23 -4.61 -3.64
CA THR A 361 -0.17 -4.20 -3.90
C THR A 361 -1.04 -4.50 -2.68
N ASN A 362 -1.61 -5.70 -2.59
CA ASN A 362 -2.31 -6.21 -1.41
C ASN A 362 -1.62 -7.50 -0.95
N THR A 363 -0.85 -7.42 0.15
CA THR A 363 -0.03 -8.55 0.65
C THR A 363 -0.74 -9.25 1.81
N PHE A 364 -1.09 -10.52 1.65
CA PHE A 364 -1.81 -11.26 2.68
C PHE A 364 -1.52 -12.75 2.71
N MET A 365 -1.79 -13.38 3.85
CA MET A 365 -1.72 -14.82 4.04
C MET A 365 -3.07 -15.46 3.74
N LEU A 366 -3.08 -16.62 3.08
CA LEU A 366 -4.32 -17.38 2.89
C LEU A 366 -4.84 -17.94 4.23
N ALA A 367 -6.16 -18.11 4.32
CA ALA A 367 -6.80 -18.75 5.46
C ALA A 367 -6.32 -20.20 5.63
N GLY A 368 -6.17 -20.61 6.88
CA GLY A 368 -6.02 -22.01 7.28
C GLY A 368 -7.37 -22.63 7.64
N GLU A 369 -7.32 -23.66 8.47
CA GLU A 369 -8.50 -24.44 8.87
C GLU A 369 -8.89 -24.25 10.35
N ASP A 370 -8.01 -23.64 11.15
CA ASP A 370 -8.27 -23.49 12.58
C ASP A 370 -9.43 -22.52 12.84
N VAL A 371 -10.23 -22.81 13.86
CA VAL A 371 -11.23 -21.88 14.39
C VAL A 371 -10.51 -20.80 15.21
N PRO A 372 -10.70 -19.49 14.95
CA PRO A 372 -9.94 -18.43 15.61
C PRO A 372 -10.02 -18.48 17.14
N GLU A 373 -11.20 -18.80 17.68
CA GLU A 373 -11.41 -18.95 19.12
C GLU A 373 -10.59 -20.10 19.70
N ASP A 374 -10.39 -21.19 18.95
CA ASP A 374 -9.57 -22.32 19.39
C ASP A 374 -8.07 -21.98 19.38
N ILE A 375 -7.63 -21.09 18.47
CA ILE A 375 -6.27 -20.54 18.50
C ILE A 375 -6.05 -19.79 19.82
N ILE A 376 -6.97 -18.91 20.21
CA ILE A 376 -6.88 -18.17 21.48
C ILE A 376 -6.94 -19.12 22.68
N ARG A 377 -7.86 -20.10 22.68
CA ARG A 377 -7.97 -21.11 23.74
C ARG A 377 -6.71 -21.96 23.91
N SER A 378 -5.91 -22.12 22.85
CA SER A 378 -4.67 -22.89 22.88
C SER A 378 -3.51 -22.20 23.62
N VAL A 379 -3.68 -20.93 24.04
CA VAL A 379 -2.63 -20.13 24.66
C VAL A 379 -2.89 -20.00 26.17
N ASP A 380 -2.02 -20.62 26.97
CA ASP A 380 -2.10 -20.53 28.44
C ASP A 380 -1.73 -19.13 28.95
N ARG A 381 -0.62 -18.57 28.45
CA ARG A 381 -0.17 -17.20 28.76
C ARG A 381 0.42 -16.57 27.52
N GLY A 382 -0.05 -15.37 27.16
CA GLY A 382 0.41 -14.69 25.96
C GLY A 382 -0.25 -13.34 25.74
N LEU A 383 -0.23 -12.88 24.49
CA LEU A 383 -0.87 -11.65 24.06
C LEU A 383 -1.76 -11.89 22.85
N TYR A 384 -2.90 -11.22 22.81
CA TYR A 384 -3.75 -11.09 21.65
C TYR A 384 -3.66 -9.66 21.12
N ALA A 385 -3.07 -9.45 19.95
CA ALA A 385 -2.90 -8.14 19.36
C ALA A 385 -3.78 -8.00 18.11
N VAL A 386 -4.71 -7.06 18.14
CA VAL A 386 -5.76 -6.91 17.11
C VAL A 386 -5.56 -5.71 16.21
N SER A 387 -4.82 -4.71 16.68
CA SER A 387 -4.54 -3.52 15.91
C SER A 387 -3.12 -3.03 16.17
N PHE A 388 -2.56 -2.38 15.15
CA PHE A 388 -1.21 -1.87 15.12
C PHE A 388 -1.21 -0.42 14.66
N GLY A 389 -0.20 0.34 15.10
CA GLY A 389 0.10 1.63 14.49
C GLY A 389 0.77 1.43 13.14
N GLY A 390 2.04 1.81 13.06
CA GLY A 390 2.93 1.47 11.95
C GLY A 390 3.97 0.41 12.34
N GLY A 391 4.77 0.02 11.36
CA GLY A 391 5.94 -0.83 11.53
C GLY A 391 7.13 -0.27 10.76
N GLN A 392 8.30 -0.84 11.02
CA GLN A 392 9.51 -0.60 10.24
C GLN A 392 10.33 -1.89 10.16
N VAL A 393 10.94 -2.15 9.01
CA VAL A 393 11.88 -3.25 8.78
C VAL A 393 13.25 -2.76 8.34
N ASP A 394 14.29 -3.39 8.86
CA ASP A 394 15.62 -3.43 8.25
C ASP A 394 15.72 -4.68 7.38
N ILE A 395 15.62 -4.51 6.07
CA ILE A 395 15.64 -5.59 5.08
C ILE A 395 16.98 -6.35 5.02
N THR A 396 18.07 -5.75 5.52
CA THR A 396 19.42 -6.31 5.42
C THR A 396 19.60 -7.45 6.41
N ASN A 397 19.20 -7.21 7.66
CA ASN A 397 19.25 -8.22 8.72
C ASN A 397 17.88 -8.86 8.99
N GLY A 398 16.83 -8.40 8.32
CA GLY A 398 15.46 -8.89 8.45
C GLY A 398 14.76 -8.50 9.74
N ARG A 399 15.30 -7.59 10.56
CA ARG A 399 14.66 -7.20 11.84
C ARG A 399 13.51 -6.25 11.59
N PHE A 400 12.38 -6.52 12.23
CA PHE A 400 11.21 -5.64 12.19
C PHE A 400 10.78 -5.25 13.60
N VAL A 401 10.10 -4.10 13.69
CA VAL A 401 9.47 -3.60 14.89
C VAL A 401 8.10 -3.04 14.54
N PHE A 402 7.07 -3.37 15.32
CA PHE A 402 5.77 -2.74 15.22
C PHE A 402 5.12 -2.63 16.61
N SER A 403 4.34 -1.58 16.82
CA SER A 403 3.69 -1.31 18.11
C SER A 403 2.20 -1.59 18.02
N ALA A 404 1.70 -2.46 18.89
CA ALA A 404 0.27 -2.70 18.98
C ALA A 404 -0.44 -1.42 19.47
N SER A 405 -1.44 -0.98 18.72
CA SER A 405 -2.34 0.11 19.11
C SER A 405 -3.52 -0.41 19.91
N GLU A 406 -3.75 -1.73 19.90
CA GLU A 406 -4.70 -2.43 20.75
C GLU A 406 -4.25 -3.89 20.93
N ALA A 407 -4.01 -4.28 22.18
CA ALA A 407 -3.66 -5.65 22.56
C ALA A 407 -4.22 -6.01 23.92
N TYR A 408 -4.31 -7.31 24.19
CA TYR A 408 -4.88 -7.89 25.40
C TYR A 408 -3.99 -9.01 25.91
N ARG A 409 -3.95 -9.21 27.23
CA ARG A 409 -3.33 -10.39 27.81
C ARG A 409 -4.20 -11.63 27.53
N ILE A 410 -3.57 -12.76 27.26
CA ILE A 410 -4.24 -14.07 27.24
C ILE A 410 -3.84 -14.82 28.51
N GLU A 411 -4.81 -15.34 29.25
CA GLU A 411 -4.62 -16.19 30.43
C GLU A 411 -5.59 -17.36 30.44
N GLY A 412 -5.08 -18.59 30.57
CA GLY A 412 -5.86 -19.81 30.58
C GLY A 412 -6.77 -19.96 29.34
N GLY A 413 -6.27 -19.54 28.16
CA GLY A 413 -7.02 -19.60 26.91
C GLY A 413 -8.12 -18.54 26.77
N LYS A 414 -8.10 -17.47 27.57
CA LYS A 414 -9.12 -16.40 27.56
C LYS A 414 -8.47 -15.03 27.38
N ILE A 415 -9.14 -14.17 26.62
CA ILE A 415 -8.79 -12.75 26.52
C ILE A 415 -9.06 -12.10 27.87
N GLY A 416 -8.03 -11.50 28.45
CA GLY A 416 -8.05 -10.77 29.70
C GLY A 416 -7.97 -9.25 29.49
N PRO A 417 -7.35 -8.50 30.42
CA PRO A 417 -7.32 -7.05 30.36
C PRO A 417 -6.52 -6.51 29.16
N PRO A 418 -6.89 -5.33 28.63
CA PRO A 418 -6.11 -4.65 27.60
C PRO A 418 -4.75 -4.21 28.13
N VAL A 419 -3.75 -4.18 27.24
CA VAL A 419 -2.37 -3.79 27.56
C VAL A 419 -1.87 -2.67 26.66
N LYS A 420 -1.04 -1.79 27.22
CA LYS A 420 -0.36 -0.69 26.51
C LYS A 420 1.14 -0.94 26.40
N GLY A 421 1.77 -0.30 25.42
CA GLY A 421 3.23 -0.35 25.24
C GLY A 421 3.76 -1.68 24.67
N ALA A 422 2.90 -2.53 24.10
CA ALA A 422 3.33 -3.79 23.49
C ALA A 422 4.00 -3.55 22.12
N THR A 423 5.32 -3.39 22.12
CA THR A 423 6.13 -3.35 20.90
C THR A 423 6.62 -4.75 20.57
N LEU A 424 6.26 -5.26 19.40
CA LEU A 424 6.69 -6.58 18.95
C LEU A 424 7.97 -6.45 18.14
N ILE A 425 8.94 -7.30 18.45
CA ILE A 425 10.26 -7.30 17.83
C ILE A 425 10.55 -8.71 17.34
N GLY A 426 10.96 -8.82 16.08
CA GLY A 426 11.29 -10.11 15.49
C GLY A 426 12.23 -10.01 14.31
N ASN A 427 12.45 -11.16 13.69
CA ASN A 427 13.21 -11.31 12.46
C ASN A 427 12.30 -11.96 11.41
N GLY A 428 12.27 -11.42 10.20
CA GLY A 428 11.33 -11.77 9.14
C GLY A 428 11.39 -13.24 8.71
N PRO A 429 12.56 -13.74 8.27
CA PRO A 429 12.74 -15.16 8.00
C PRO A 429 12.39 -16.09 9.18
N ASP A 430 12.66 -15.68 10.42
CA ASP A 430 12.43 -16.51 11.61
C ASP A 430 10.95 -16.51 12.06
N VAL A 431 10.27 -15.36 12.06
CA VAL A 431 8.91 -15.23 12.59
C VAL A 431 7.91 -16.14 11.85
N LEU A 432 8.07 -16.30 10.54
CA LEU A 432 7.19 -17.18 9.76
C LEU A 432 7.39 -18.66 10.09
N THR A 433 8.57 -19.06 10.58
CA THR A 433 8.82 -20.43 11.02
C THR A 433 8.17 -20.75 12.36
N ARG A 434 7.85 -19.70 13.12
CA ARG A 434 7.21 -19.78 14.45
C ARG A 434 5.69 -19.69 14.40
N ILE A 435 5.11 -19.61 13.20
CA ILE A 435 3.66 -19.67 13.01
C ILE A 435 3.20 -21.13 13.16
N THR A 436 2.49 -21.40 14.25
CA THR A 436 2.05 -22.75 14.62
C THR A 436 0.56 -23.01 14.43
N ARG A 437 -0.25 -21.97 14.22
CA ARG A 437 -1.68 -22.06 13.89
C ARG A 437 -2.11 -20.93 12.96
N VAL A 438 -3.03 -21.22 12.05
CA VAL A 438 -3.56 -20.28 11.06
C VAL A 438 -5.07 -20.46 10.95
N GLY A 439 -5.79 -19.39 11.26
CA GLY A 439 -7.25 -19.35 11.33
C GLY A 439 -7.92 -19.35 9.96
N SER A 440 -9.20 -19.69 9.97
CA SER A 440 -10.10 -19.70 8.81
C SER A 440 -10.70 -18.33 8.46
N ASP A 441 -10.39 -17.30 9.24
CA ASP A 441 -11.03 -15.97 9.25
C ASP A 441 -10.21 -14.89 8.54
N LEU A 442 -9.67 -15.18 7.35
CA LEU A 442 -8.91 -14.19 6.57
C LEU A 442 -9.71 -12.90 6.37
N GLN A 443 -9.12 -11.80 6.82
CA GLN A 443 -9.55 -10.46 6.48
C GLN A 443 -8.38 -9.65 5.92
N LEU A 444 -8.71 -8.66 5.07
CA LEU A 444 -7.78 -7.62 4.66
C LEU A 444 -8.13 -6.34 5.41
N ASP A 445 -7.18 -5.41 5.49
CA ASP A 445 -7.41 -4.11 6.08
C ASP A 445 -8.55 -3.33 5.40
N GLU A 446 -9.10 -2.38 6.15
CA GLU A 446 -10.22 -1.54 5.71
C GLU A 446 -9.83 -0.50 4.64
N GLY A 447 -8.58 -0.48 4.17
CA GLY A 447 -8.07 0.47 3.20
C GLY A 447 -7.36 1.65 3.85
N ILE A 448 -6.52 1.38 4.84
CA ILE A 448 -5.76 2.40 5.57
C ILE A 448 -4.27 2.42 5.21
N GLY A 449 -3.76 1.34 4.61
CA GLY A 449 -2.34 1.13 4.34
C GLY A 449 -1.68 2.15 3.42
N THR A 450 -0.51 2.65 3.84
CA THR A 450 0.40 3.46 3.04
C THR A 450 1.82 2.94 3.28
N CYS A 451 2.50 2.57 2.21
CA CYS A 451 3.84 1.98 2.27
C CYS A 451 4.87 3.02 1.81
N GLY A 452 5.96 3.18 2.58
CA GLY A 452 7.09 4.04 2.26
C GLY A 452 8.32 3.24 1.81
N LYS A 453 8.95 3.62 0.69
CA LYS A 453 10.23 3.06 0.23
C LYS A 453 11.00 4.10 -0.58
N ASP A 454 12.28 4.29 -0.29
CA ASP A 454 13.16 5.27 -0.95
C ASP A 454 12.52 6.67 -1.06
N GLY A 455 11.86 7.12 0.00
CA GLY A 455 11.16 8.41 0.06
C GLY A 455 9.82 8.47 -0.67
N GLN A 456 9.35 7.36 -1.27
CA GLN A 456 8.07 7.28 -1.99
C GLN A 456 6.97 6.60 -1.19
N SER A 457 5.80 7.21 -1.15
CA SER A 457 4.57 6.71 -0.51
C SER A 457 3.56 6.20 -1.53
N VAL A 458 3.11 4.95 -1.39
CA VAL A 458 2.06 4.37 -2.26
C VAL A 458 0.96 3.68 -1.45
N PRO A 459 -0.31 3.69 -1.92
CA PRO A 459 -1.39 2.96 -1.27
C PRO A 459 -1.18 1.45 -1.39
N VAL A 460 -1.32 0.72 -0.29
CA VAL A 460 -1.21 -0.75 -0.23
C VAL A 460 -2.35 -1.33 0.59
N GLY A 461 -2.56 -2.63 0.45
CA GLY A 461 -3.37 -3.43 1.37
C GLY A 461 -2.54 -4.47 2.09
N VAL A 462 -2.97 -4.85 3.28
CA VAL A 462 -2.41 -5.99 4.03
C VAL A 462 -3.53 -6.88 4.53
N GLY A 463 -3.23 -8.16 4.79
CA GLY A 463 -4.22 -9.08 5.34
C GLY A 463 -3.60 -10.26 6.06
N LEU A 464 -4.35 -10.78 7.00
CA LEU A 464 -3.99 -11.94 7.81
C LEU A 464 -5.29 -12.61 8.26
N PRO A 465 -5.34 -13.95 8.36
CA PRO A 465 -6.27 -14.60 9.28
C PRO A 465 -5.77 -14.41 10.72
N THR A 466 -6.53 -14.88 11.71
CA THR A 466 -5.99 -15.02 13.06
C THR A 466 -4.81 -16.00 13.03
N VAL A 467 -3.65 -15.63 13.57
CA VAL A 467 -2.46 -16.51 13.60
C VAL A 467 -1.84 -16.56 14.98
N ARG A 468 -1.26 -17.72 15.34
CA ARG A 468 -0.44 -17.88 16.54
C ARG A 468 1.03 -17.94 16.18
N ILE A 469 1.82 -17.14 16.90
CA ILE A 469 3.27 -17.03 16.77
C ILE A 469 3.90 -17.34 18.13
N ASP A 470 4.70 -18.40 18.18
CA ASP A 470 5.35 -18.80 19.43
C ASP A 470 6.71 -18.09 19.61
N GLY A 471 7.00 -17.63 20.83
CA GLY A 471 8.30 -17.07 21.20
C GLY A 471 8.64 -15.70 20.59
N LEU A 472 7.64 -14.89 20.21
CA LEU A 472 7.87 -13.53 19.72
C LEU A 472 8.22 -12.59 20.89
N THR A 473 9.18 -11.70 20.70
CA THR A 473 9.62 -10.78 21.76
C THR A 473 8.67 -9.59 21.86
N VAL A 474 8.21 -9.30 23.08
CA VAL A 474 7.40 -8.12 23.40
C VAL A 474 8.20 -7.17 24.29
N GLY A 475 8.29 -5.91 23.88
CA GLY A 475 8.95 -4.82 24.61
C GLY A 475 8.01 -4.10 25.58
N GLY A 476 7.40 -4.85 26.50
CA GLY A 476 6.60 -4.28 27.59
C GLY A 476 7.45 -3.75 28.76
N THR A 477 6.78 -3.14 29.74
CA THR A 477 7.43 -2.60 30.96
C THR A 477 7.14 -3.40 32.22
N GLN A 478 6.22 -4.38 32.15
CA GLN A 478 5.92 -5.26 33.26
C GLN A 478 7.01 -6.35 33.37
N ALA A 479 7.78 -6.29 34.46
CA ALA A 479 8.86 -7.22 34.78
C ALA A 479 8.37 -8.60 35.26
#